data_AF-A0A7C9BGN5-F1
#
_entry.id   AF-A0A7C9BGN5-F1
#
_cell.length_a   1.000
_cell.length_b   1.000
_cell.length_c   1.000
_cell.angle_alpha   90.00
_cell.angle_beta   90.00
_cell.angle_gamma   90.00
#
_symmetry.space_group_name_H-M   'P 1'
#
loop_
_entity.id
_entity.type
_entity.pdbx_description
1 polymer ?
#
loop_
_entity_poly.entity_id
_entity_poly.type
_entity_poly.pdbx_seq_one_letter_code
_entity_poly.pdbx_strand_id
1 'polypeptide(L)'
;MAKVILTAGHAVVNGIGTGAKVPGFDEAIEAVILRNAIATRLIERGVNVYVDQNDTTNAETWSKIKEIAHFEDVLLDLHFNAASPQATGTEVFYKTSRFLQPQPTAAKLSASVADALRIKDRGAKNESQSQHNRLGVLHLNPERSFLLETCFITNPGDVREYRYYFSDVVHNVTEFLAEESTRKA
;
A
#
# COMPACT_ATOMS: atom_id res chain seq x y z
N MET A 1 -16.09 -4.13 13.59
CA MET A 1 -14.76 -4.08 12.98
C MET A 1 -14.98 -3.67 11.53
N ALA A 2 -14.27 -2.63 11.09
CA ALA A 2 -14.33 -2.16 9.71
C ALA A 2 -13.70 -3.19 8.76
N LYS A 3 -14.07 -3.15 7.49
CA LYS A 3 -13.41 -3.98 6.48
C LYS A 3 -12.04 -3.38 6.14
N VAL A 4 -11.06 -4.24 5.92
CA VAL A 4 -9.78 -3.87 5.31
C VAL A 4 -9.87 -4.14 3.82
N ILE A 5 -9.70 -3.10 3.01
CA ILE A 5 -9.57 -3.16 1.57
C ILE A 5 -8.08 -3.04 1.26
N LEU A 6 -7.49 -4.12 0.78
CA LEU A 6 -6.06 -4.18 0.47
C LEU A 6 -5.88 -4.44 -1.01
N THR A 7 -5.35 -3.46 -1.73
CA THR A 7 -5.13 -3.56 -3.18
C THR A 7 -3.66 -3.65 -3.53
N ALA A 8 -3.37 -4.31 -4.65
CA ALA A 8 -2.05 -4.30 -5.26
C ALA A 8 -2.08 -3.31 -6.41
N GLY A 9 -1.20 -2.32 -6.37
CA GLY A 9 -1.04 -1.37 -7.45
C GLY A 9 -0.73 -2.07 -8.76
N HIS A 10 -1.27 -1.52 -9.86
CA HIS A 10 -1.10 -2.06 -11.21
C HIS A 10 -1.79 -3.41 -11.45
N ALA A 11 -1.66 -3.93 -12.66
CA ALA A 11 -2.28 -5.16 -13.14
C ALA A 11 -1.23 -6.13 -13.69
N VAL A 12 -1.36 -7.42 -13.40
CA VAL A 12 -0.59 -8.54 -13.95
C VAL A 12 -1.39 -9.19 -15.08
N VAL A 13 -0.99 -8.93 -16.31
CA VAL A 13 -1.66 -9.44 -17.51
C VAL A 13 -0.73 -10.43 -18.21
N ASN A 14 -1.20 -11.65 -18.44
CA ASN A 14 -0.40 -12.74 -19.03
C ASN A 14 0.94 -12.99 -18.31
N GLY A 15 0.94 -12.87 -16.98
CA GLY A 15 2.13 -13.09 -16.14
C GLY A 15 3.13 -11.93 -16.12
N ILE A 16 2.79 -10.77 -16.70
CA ILE A 16 3.64 -9.58 -16.74
C ILE A 16 2.90 -8.42 -16.09
N GLY A 17 3.55 -7.70 -15.17
CA GLY A 17 2.96 -6.54 -14.52
C GLY A 17 2.82 -5.33 -15.45
N THR A 18 1.94 -4.41 -15.09
CA THR A 18 1.96 -3.02 -15.54
C THR A 18 2.67 -2.19 -14.46
N GLY A 19 3.20 -1.00 -14.79
CA GLY A 19 4.06 -0.28 -13.84
C GLY A 19 5.55 -0.59 -13.97
N ALA A 20 6.32 -0.23 -12.95
CA ALA A 20 7.77 -0.18 -13.03
C ALA A 20 8.41 -1.58 -12.96
N LYS A 21 9.54 -1.75 -13.68
CA LYS A 21 10.27 -3.03 -13.77
C LYS A 21 11.76 -2.80 -13.79
N VAL A 22 12.49 -3.69 -13.12
CA VAL A 22 13.94 -3.84 -13.22
C VAL A 22 14.27 -5.33 -13.38
N PRO A 23 15.50 -5.72 -13.79
CA PRO A 23 15.86 -7.12 -13.91
C PRO A 23 15.59 -7.91 -12.62
N GLY A 24 14.66 -8.86 -12.70
CA GLY A 24 14.27 -9.72 -11.59
C GLY A 24 13.35 -9.07 -10.54
N PHE A 25 12.74 -7.91 -10.79
CA PHE A 25 11.74 -7.30 -9.90
C PHE A 25 10.67 -6.57 -10.72
N ASP A 26 9.41 -6.95 -10.55
CA ASP A 26 8.25 -6.37 -11.24
C ASP A 26 7.27 -5.84 -10.20
N GLU A 27 7.00 -4.54 -10.23
CA GLU A 27 6.18 -3.85 -9.23
C GLU A 27 4.83 -4.51 -9.01
N ALA A 28 4.07 -4.81 -10.06
CA ALA A 28 2.72 -5.36 -9.91
C ALA A 28 2.75 -6.77 -9.30
N ILE A 29 3.73 -7.57 -9.71
CA ILE A 29 3.90 -8.94 -9.19
C ILE A 29 4.25 -8.91 -7.71
N GLU A 30 5.20 -8.05 -7.32
CA GLU A 30 5.65 -7.94 -5.92
C GLU A 30 4.59 -7.27 -5.04
N ALA A 31 3.79 -6.34 -5.58
CA ALA A 31 2.61 -5.79 -4.90
C ALA A 31 1.57 -6.88 -4.61
N VAL A 32 1.28 -7.76 -5.58
CA VAL A 32 0.38 -8.92 -5.39
C VAL A 32 0.93 -9.90 -4.35
N ILE A 33 2.23 -10.19 -4.37
CA ILE A 33 2.88 -11.07 -3.37
C ILE A 33 2.73 -10.49 -1.97
N LEU A 34 3.05 -9.21 -1.80
CA LEU A 34 2.94 -8.51 -0.51
C LEU A 34 1.49 -8.45 -0.03
N ARG A 35 0.55 -8.08 -0.90
CA ARG A 35 -0.89 -8.03 -0.63
C ARG A 35 -1.39 -9.37 -0.10
N ASN A 36 -1.09 -10.46 -0.80
CA ASN A 36 -1.57 -11.79 -0.43
C ASN A 36 -1.00 -12.26 0.91
N ALA A 37 0.27 -11.96 1.19
CA ALA A 37 0.89 -12.32 2.47
C ALA A 37 0.24 -11.57 3.66
N ILE A 38 -0.03 -10.27 3.50
CA ILE A 38 -0.72 -9.46 4.51
C ILE A 38 -2.17 -9.93 4.67
N ALA A 39 -2.90 -10.11 3.57
CA ALA A 39 -4.30 -10.56 3.58
C ALA A 39 -4.45 -11.91 4.29
N THR A 40 -3.54 -12.85 4.03
CA THR A 40 -3.52 -14.16 4.71
C THR A 40 -3.44 -13.98 6.23
N ARG A 41 -2.48 -13.18 6.72
CA ARG A 41 -2.32 -12.95 8.17
C ARG A 41 -3.50 -12.20 8.80
N LEU A 42 -4.13 -11.27 8.07
CA LEU A 42 -5.33 -10.58 8.55
C LEU A 42 -6.53 -11.54 8.66
N ILE A 43 -6.73 -12.40 7.66
CA ILE A 43 -7.81 -13.40 7.65
C ILE A 43 -7.62 -14.41 8.79
N GLU A 44 -6.39 -14.87 9.03
CA GLU A 44 -6.07 -15.76 10.16
C GLU A 44 -6.42 -15.13 11.53
N ARG A 45 -6.47 -13.80 11.62
CA ARG A 45 -6.89 -13.05 12.80
C ARG A 45 -8.40 -12.74 12.85
N GLY A 46 -9.17 -13.22 11.88
CA GLY A 46 -10.60 -12.96 11.78
C GLY A 46 -10.97 -11.56 11.31
N VAL A 47 -10.03 -10.82 10.70
CA VAL A 47 -10.33 -9.52 10.09
C VAL A 47 -11.13 -9.72 8.79
N ASN A 48 -12.14 -8.88 8.57
CA ASN A 48 -12.89 -8.86 7.31
C ASN A 48 -12.05 -8.18 6.22
N VAL A 49 -11.51 -8.96 5.27
CA VAL A 49 -10.60 -8.47 4.23
C VAL A 49 -11.22 -8.61 2.84
N TYR A 50 -11.06 -7.57 2.02
CA TYR A 50 -11.24 -7.63 0.58
C TYR A 50 -9.90 -7.38 -0.11
N VAL A 51 -9.61 -8.17 -1.15
CA VAL A 51 -8.49 -7.95 -2.09
C VAL A 51 -9.02 -7.83 -3.51
N ASP A 52 -8.34 -7.05 -4.34
CA ASP A 52 -8.63 -6.92 -5.76
C ASP A 52 -8.14 -8.11 -6.60
N GLN A 53 -8.55 -8.15 -7.87
CA GLN A 53 -8.06 -9.14 -8.82
C GLN A 53 -6.70 -8.72 -9.37
N ASN A 54 -5.88 -9.69 -9.75
CA ASN A 54 -4.50 -9.42 -10.17
C ASN A 54 -4.43 -8.77 -11.55
N ASP A 55 -5.39 -9.03 -12.43
CA ASP A 55 -5.38 -8.67 -13.85
C ASP A 55 -6.30 -7.48 -14.18
N THR A 56 -6.97 -6.92 -13.19
CA THR A 56 -7.86 -5.76 -13.37
C THR A 56 -7.08 -4.45 -13.45
N THR A 57 -7.50 -3.58 -14.35
CA THR A 57 -7.02 -2.20 -14.41
C THR A 57 -7.41 -1.44 -13.14
N ASN A 58 -6.69 -0.34 -12.84
CA ASN A 58 -7.04 0.56 -11.75
C ASN A 58 -8.52 1.02 -11.82
N ALA A 59 -9.05 1.28 -13.02
CA ALA A 59 -10.43 1.72 -13.17
C ALA A 59 -11.45 0.65 -12.76
N GLU A 60 -11.20 -0.61 -13.11
CA GLU A 60 -12.05 -1.75 -12.73
C GLU A 60 -11.98 -2.00 -11.22
N THR A 61 -10.76 -2.00 -10.65
CA THR A 61 -10.53 -2.11 -9.20
C THR A 61 -11.28 -1.01 -8.45
N TRP A 62 -11.15 0.25 -8.89
CA TRP A 62 -11.82 1.39 -8.25
C TRP A 62 -13.34 1.32 -8.38
N SER A 63 -13.86 0.88 -9.54
CA SER A 63 -15.30 0.67 -9.71
C SER A 63 -15.81 -0.33 -8.70
N LYS A 64 -15.09 -1.46 -8.55
CA LYS A 64 -15.50 -2.49 -7.60
C LYS A 64 -15.46 -2.01 -6.15
N ILE A 65 -14.43 -1.28 -5.77
CA ILE A 65 -14.30 -0.72 -4.42
C ILE A 65 -15.45 0.24 -4.12
N LYS A 66 -15.83 1.11 -5.06
CA LYS A 66 -16.96 2.05 -4.88
C LYS A 66 -18.29 1.33 -4.59
N GLU A 67 -18.49 0.13 -5.10
CA GLU A 67 -19.69 -0.67 -4.83
C GLU A 67 -19.71 -1.26 -3.42
N ILE A 68 -18.55 -1.64 -2.88
CA ILE A 68 -18.47 -2.46 -1.66
C ILE A 68 -17.99 -1.71 -0.43
N ALA A 69 -17.34 -0.56 -0.62
CA ALA A 69 -16.63 0.14 0.44
C ALA A 69 -17.52 1.15 1.14
N HIS A 70 -17.42 1.18 2.46
CA HIS A 70 -18.10 2.15 3.31
C HIS A 70 -17.12 3.17 3.90
N PHE A 71 -17.65 4.23 4.49
CA PHE A 71 -16.87 5.34 5.04
C PHE A 71 -15.88 4.89 6.12
N GLU A 72 -16.32 3.96 6.97
CA GLU A 72 -15.55 3.41 8.09
C GLU A 72 -14.52 2.35 7.69
N ASP A 73 -14.52 1.89 6.44
CA ASP A 73 -13.52 0.93 5.97
C ASP A 73 -12.11 1.54 5.98
N VAL A 74 -11.09 0.68 5.91
CA VAL A 74 -9.69 1.09 5.78
C VAL A 74 -9.19 0.58 4.44
N LEU A 75 -8.61 1.48 3.63
CA LEU A 75 -8.02 1.15 2.35
C LEU A 75 -6.51 1.35 2.40
N LEU A 76 -5.76 0.34 1.95
CA LEU A 76 -4.34 0.45 1.66
C LEU A 76 -4.04 -0.08 0.26
N ASP A 77 -3.44 0.78 -0.56
CA ASP A 77 -2.97 0.44 -1.90
C ASP A 77 -1.44 0.26 -1.88
N LEU A 78 -0.96 -0.91 -2.28
CA LEU A 78 0.44 -1.30 -2.17
C LEU A 78 1.19 -1.06 -3.48
N HIS A 79 2.26 -0.29 -3.41
CA HIS A 79 3.10 0.10 -4.54
C HIS A 79 4.60 -0.02 -4.21
N PHE A 80 5.41 0.12 -5.27
CA PHE A 80 6.85 0.27 -5.15
C PHE A 80 7.34 1.40 -6.05
N ASN A 81 8.15 2.28 -5.49
CA ASN A 81 8.56 3.50 -6.15
C ASN A 81 9.66 3.23 -7.20
N ALA A 82 9.83 4.14 -8.15
CA ALA A 82 10.89 4.07 -9.15
C ALA A 82 11.41 5.47 -9.47
N ALA A 83 12.73 5.65 -9.37
CA ALA A 83 13.40 6.91 -9.69
C ALA A 83 14.85 6.64 -10.11
N SER A 84 15.80 7.51 -9.72
CA SER A 84 17.22 7.21 -9.89
C SER A 84 17.66 6.02 -9.02
N PRO A 85 18.75 5.32 -9.37
CA PRO A 85 19.26 4.21 -8.56
C PRO A 85 19.72 4.58 -7.15
N GLN A 86 19.90 5.88 -6.86
CA GLN A 86 20.27 6.40 -5.55
C GLN A 86 19.06 6.77 -4.68
N ALA A 87 17.87 6.90 -5.27
CA ALA A 87 16.65 7.14 -4.50
C ALA A 87 16.35 5.93 -3.61
N THR A 88 16.00 6.15 -2.35
CA THR A 88 15.75 5.10 -1.35
C THR A 88 14.67 5.54 -0.41
N GLY A 89 13.98 4.56 0.17
CA GLY A 89 13.14 4.73 1.34
C GLY A 89 11.67 4.44 1.10
N THR A 90 10.92 4.41 2.20
CA THR A 90 9.48 4.22 2.22
C THR A 90 8.76 5.56 2.34
N GLU A 91 7.63 5.72 1.65
CA GLU A 91 6.70 6.84 1.86
C GLU A 91 5.25 6.36 1.82
N VAL A 92 4.37 7.11 2.50
CA VAL A 92 2.92 6.84 2.47
C VAL A 92 2.18 8.09 2.04
N PHE A 93 1.39 7.97 0.97
CA PHE A 93 0.52 9.04 0.51
C PHE A 93 -0.85 8.98 1.17
N TYR A 94 -1.40 10.16 1.45
CA TYR A 94 -2.75 10.36 1.98
C TYR A 94 -3.44 11.54 1.30
N LYS A 95 -4.78 11.55 1.28
CA LYS A 95 -5.57 12.73 0.87
C LYS A 95 -5.91 13.60 2.08
N THR A 96 -6.10 14.90 1.86
CA THR A 96 -6.67 15.76 2.91
C THR A 96 -8.09 15.32 3.23
N SER A 97 -8.39 15.13 4.52
CA SER A 97 -9.70 14.75 5.01
C SER A 97 -10.36 15.93 5.73
N ARG A 98 -11.70 16.02 5.64
CA ARG A 98 -12.50 16.95 6.45
C ARG A 98 -12.90 16.35 7.81
N PHE A 99 -12.81 15.04 7.95
CA PHE A 99 -13.32 14.29 9.10
C PHE A 99 -12.19 13.75 9.98
N LEU A 100 -11.03 13.46 9.39
CA LEU A 100 -9.90 12.80 10.03
C LEU A 100 -8.61 13.61 9.87
N GLN A 101 -7.62 13.30 10.69
CA GLN A 101 -6.23 13.73 10.51
C GLN A 101 -5.40 12.52 10.04
N PRO A 102 -5.29 12.25 8.73
CA PRO A 102 -4.64 11.04 8.22
C PRO A 102 -3.11 11.09 8.28
N GLN A 103 -2.51 12.29 8.36
CA GLN A 103 -1.05 12.46 8.31
C GLN A 103 -0.30 11.69 9.40
N PRO A 104 -0.68 11.73 10.70
CA PRO A 104 0.01 10.96 11.74
C PRO A 104 -0.10 9.45 11.52
N THR A 105 -1.25 8.96 11.05
CA THR A 105 -1.46 7.55 10.75
C THR A 105 -0.59 7.09 9.56
N ALA A 106 -0.54 7.88 8.49
CA ALA A 106 0.35 7.64 7.35
C ALA A 106 1.83 7.67 7.77
N ALA A 107 2.21 8.57 8.67
CA ALA A 107 3.58 8.70 9.14
C ALA A 107 3.99 7.49 9.99
N LYS A 108 3.07 7.00 10.85
CA LYS A 108 3.27 5.76 11.61
C LYS A 108 3.50 4.56 10.68
N LEU A 109 2.70 4.43 9.61
CA LEU A 109 2.89 3.34 8.64
C LEU A 109 4.24 3.46 7.90
N SER A 110 4.57 4.66 7.41
CA SER A 110 5.84 4.92 6.72
C SER A 110 7.04 4.57 7.59
N ALA A 111 7.07 5.09 8.82
CA ALA A 111 8.14 4.82 9.77
C ALA A 111 8.24 3.32 10.11
N SER A 112 7.11 2.65 10.35
CA SER A 112 7.09 1.23 10.71
C SER A 112 7.63 0.32 9.60
N VAL A 113 7.33 0.62 8.33
CA VAL A 113 7.84 -0.15 7.18
C VAL A 113 9.31 0.21 6.90
N ALA A 114 9.68 1.49 6.94
CA ALA A 114 11.06 1.92 6.76
C ALA A 114 12.01 1.30 7.80
N ASP A 115 11.58 1.26 9.07
CA ASP A 115 12.36 0.70 10.18
C ASP A 115 12.54 -0.82 10.05
N ALA A 116 11.48 -1.54 9.65
CA ALA A 116 11.57 -2.98 9.33
C ALA A 116 12.58 -3.25 8.21
N LEU A 117 12.55 -2.44 7.16
CA LEU A 117 13.44 -2.54 6.02
C LEU A 117 14.85 -1.98 6.28
N ARG A 118 15.05 -1.24 7.37
CA ARG A 118 16.29 -0.52 7.67
C ARG A 118 16.71 0.43 6.55
N ILE A 119 15.72 1.05 5.90
CA ILE A 119 15.91 2.07 4.86
C ILE A 119 15.39 3.43 5.33
N LYS A 120 15.57 4.45 4.49
CA LYS A 120 15.14 5.81 4.82
C LYS A 120 13.62 5.89 5.01
N ASP A 121 13.17 6.42 6.15
CA ASP A 121 11.79 6.90 6.26
C ASP A 121 11.66 8.26 5.55
N ARG A 122 10.77 8.33 4.56
CA ARG A 122 10.47 9.57 3.82
C ARG A 122 9.15 10.20 4.28
N GLY A 123 8.49 9.54 5.23
CA GLY A 123 7.32 10.01 5.95
C GLY A 123 6.02 9.98 5.16
N ALA A 124 5.01 10.57 5.80
CA ALA A 124 3.72 10.82 5.19
C ALA A 124 3.79 11.99 4.20
N LYS A 125 3.14 11.83 3.05
CA LYS A 125 3.01 12.86 2.03
C LYS A 125 1.56 13.07 1.66
N ASN A 126 1.16 14.32 1.54
CA ASN A 126 -0.12 14.62 0.92
C ASN A 126 -0.05 14.22 -0.56
N GLU A 127 -1.13 13.73 -1.15
CA GLU A 127 -1.19 13.34 -2.56
C GLU A 127 -0.76 14.45 -3.54
N SER A 128 -0.90 15.72 -3.14
CA SER A 128 -0.41 16.88 -3.90
C SER A 128 1.11 16.90 -4.08
N GLN A 129 1.84 16.12 -3.28
CA GLN A 129 3.29 15.94 -3.39
C GLN A 129 3.67 14.71 -4.24
N SER A 130 2.68 13.97 -4.77
CA SER A 130 2.92 12.89 -5.73
C SER A 130 3.16 13.43 -7.14
N GLN A 131 3.72 12.61 -8.03
CA GLN A 131 3.92 13.00 -9.44
C GLN A 131 2.60 13.29 -10.20
N HIS A 132 1.47 12.82 -9.68
CA HIS A 132 0.15 12.96 -10.32
C HIS A 132 -0.70 14.08 -9.72
N ASN A 133 -0.24 14.77 -8.66
CA ASN A 133 -0.96 15.75 -7.84
C ASN A 133 -2.29 15.26 -7.19
N ARG A 134 -2.84 14.13 -7.66
CA ARG A 134 -4.05 13.48 -7.17
C ARG A 134 -3.93 11.97 -7.42
N LEU A 135 -4.20 11.18 -6.39
CA LEU A 135 -4.12 9.72 -6.46
C LEU A 135 -5.52 9.13 -6.35
N GLY A 136 -6.05 8.61 -7.47
CA GLY A 136 -7.46 8.22 -7.59
C GLY A 136 -7.95 7.25 -6.51
N VAL A 137 -7.10 6.31 -6.10
CA VAL A 137 -7.40 5.30 -5.05
C VAL A 137 -7.70 5.93 -3.68
N LEU A 138 -7.12 7.10 -3.38
CA LEU A 138 -7.33 7.79 -2.12
C LEU A 138 -8.69 8.48 -2.05
N HIS A 139 -9.36 8.67 -3.19
CA HIS A 139 -10.67 9.34 -3.29
C HIS A 139 -11.84 8.37 -3.44
N LEU A 140 -11.66 7.12 -3.03
CA LEU A 140 -12.73 6.15 -2.89
C LEU A 140 -13.50 6.40 -1.58
N ASN A 141 -14.54 5.59 -1.31
CA ASN A 141 -15.44 5.80 -0.16
C ASN A 141 -14.74 5.76 1.22
N PRO A 142 -13.73 4.89 1.48
CA PRO A 142 -13.06 4.85 2.77
C PRO A 142 -12.33 6.15 3.07
N GLU A 143 -12.61 6.77 4.22
CA GLU A 143 -11.91 8.01 4.58
C GLU A 143 -10.48 7.75 5.10
N ARG A 144 -10.26 6.56 5.67
CA ARG A 144 -8.93 6.02 5.99
C ARG A 144 -8.34 5.31 4.77
N SER A 145 -7.91 6.10 3.79
CA SER A 145 -7.25 5.61 2.57
C SER A 145 -5.79 6.04 2.52
N PHE A 146 -4.92 5.08 2.23
CA PHE A 146 -3.47 5.26 2.13
C PHE A 146 -2.90 4.56 0.89
N LEU A 147 -1.82 5.10 0.33
CA LEU A 147 -1.01 4.44 -0.71
C LEU A 147 0.40 4.31 -0.16
N LEU A 148 0.89 3.09 -0.04
CA LEU A 148 2.23 2.79 0.46
C LEU A 148 3.19 2.56 -0.71
N GLU A 149 4.19 3.41 -0.81
CA GLU A 149 5.38 3.17 -1.61
C GLU A 149 6.40 2.42 -0.75
N THR A 150 6.41 1.09 -0.86
CA THR A 150 7.12 0.20 0.09
C THR A 150 8.62 0.48 0.12
N CYS A 151 9.24 0.54 -1.05
CA CYS A 151 10.63 0.92 -1.27
C CYS A 151 10.86 1.27 -2.75
N PHE A 152 12.08 1.66 -3.15
CA PHE A 152 12.39 1.95 -4.55
C PHE A 152 12.89 0.70 -5.29
N ILE A 153 12.15 0.21 -6.29
CA ILE A 153 12.58 -0.94 -7.10
C ILE A 153 13.88 -0.66 -7.88
N THR A 154 14.12 0.61 -8.20
CA THR A 154 15.32 1.06 -8.92
C THR A 154 16.57 1.08 -8.05
N ASN A 155 16.42 0.91 -6.74
CA ASN A 155 17.53 0.86 -5.79
C ASN A 155 17.82 -0.59 -5.40
N PRO A 156 18.98 -1.15 -5.81
CA PRO A 156 19.34 -2.53 -5.48
C PRO A 156 19.49 -2.78 -3.97
N GLY A 157 19.78 -1.75 -3.17
CA GLY A 157 19.79 -1.84 -1.71
C GLY A 157 18.39 -2.09 -1.17
N ASP A 158 17.44 -1.20 -1.49
CA ASP A 158 16.04 -1.33 -1.11
C ASP A 158 15.45 -2.70 -1.49
N VAL A 159 15.70 -3.18 -2.71
CA VAL A 159 15.22 -4.50 -3.16
C VAL A 159 15.83 -5.65 -2.35
N ARG A 160 17.12 -5.57 -1.98
CA ARG A 160 17.75 -6.59 -1.13
C ARG A 160 17.14 -6.58 0.27
N GLU A 161 17.01 -5.41 0.89
CA GLU A 161 16.45 -5.30 2.24
C GLU A 161 14.98 -5.72 2.25
N TYR A 162 14.18 -5.36 1.24
CA TYR A 162 12.80 -5.81 1.08
C TYR A 162 12.68 -7.34 1.05
N ARG A 163 13.51 -8.01 0.26
CA ARG A 163 13.50 -9.48 0.20
C ARG A 163 13.93 -10.11 1.51
N TYR A 164 14.94 -9.53 2.17
CA TYR A 164 15.49 -10.07 3.41
C TYR A 164 14.52 -9.89 4.58
N TYR A 165 13.88 -8.73 4.71
CA TYR A 165 12.95 -8.37 5.78
C TYR A 165 11.47 -8.45 5.38
N PHE A 166 11.15 -9.19 4.31
CA PHE A 166 9.77 -9.32 3.79
C PHE A 166 8.76 -9.69 4.89
N SER A 167 9.10 -10.68 5.72
CA SER A 167 8.25 -11.14 6.82
C SER A 167 7.94 -10.07 7.87
N ASP A 168 8.89 -9.15 8.10
CA ASP A 168 8.76 -8.05 9.07
C ASP A 168 7.88 -6.94 8.48
N VAL A 169 8.01 -6.64 7.19
CA VAL A 169 7.07 -5.74 6.49
C VAL A 169 5.65 -6.29 6.55
N VAL A 170 5.46 -7.58 6.20
CA VAL A 170 4.15 -8.22 6.27
C VAL A 170 3.59 -8.14 7.69
N HIS A 171 4.40 -8.41 8.71
CA HIS A 171 3.97 -8.32 10.11
C HIS A 171 3.54 -6.89 10.47
N ASN A 172 4.39 -5.90 10.23
CA ASN A 172 4.13 -4.51 10.60
C ASN A 172 2.89 -3.93 9.90
N VAL A 173 2.72 -4.20 8.60
CA VAL A 173 1.53 -3.76 7.85
C VAL A 173 0.28 -4.50 8.33
N THR A 174 0.38 -5.79 8.69
CA THR A 174 -0.73 -6.54 9.29
C THR A 174 -1.17 -5.93 10.62
N GLU A 175 -0.22 -5.62 11.53
CA GLU A 175 -0.54 -4.98 12.82
C GLU A 175 -1.22 -3.62 12.61
N PHE A 176 -0.67 -2.81 11.70
CA PHE A 176 -1.23 -1.51 11.34
C PHE A 176 -2.69 -1.65 10.87
N LEU A 177 -2.97 -2.53 9.90
CA LEU A 177 -4.32 -2.69 9.35
C LEU A 177 -5.29 -3.30 10.37
N ALA A 178 -4.83 -4.26 11.19
CA ALA A 178 -5.64 -4.82 12.26
C ALA A 178 -6.04 -3.74 13.27
N GLU A 179 -5.10 -2.88 13.68
CA GLU A 179 -5.38 -1.73 14.56
C GLU A 179 -6.40 -0.78 13.91
N GLU A 180 -6.15 -0.31 12.69
CA GLU A 180 -7.05 0.64 12.01
C GLU A 180 -8.46 0.06 11.79
N SER A 181 -8.58 -1.25 11.55
CA SER A 181 -9.89 -1.91 11.39
C SER A 181 -10.76 -1.92 12.66
N THR A 182 -10.15 -1.68 13.83
CA THR A 182 -10.85 -1.64 15.12
C THR A 182 -11.14 -0.22 15.61
N ARG A 183 -10.52 0.80 14.99
CA ARG A 183 -10.75 2.19 15.35
C ARG A 183 -12.18 2.62 15.01
N LYS A 184 -12.83 3.28 15.97
CA LYS A 184 -14.13 3.92 15.73
C LYS A 184 -13.92 5.09 14.76
N ALA A 185 -14.83 5.21 13.80
CA ALA A 185 -14.89 6.35 12.89
C ALA A 185 -15.23 7.64 13.64
#